data_AF-A0A1G7EYG0-F1
#
_entry.id   AF-A0A1G7EYG0-F1
#
_cell.length_a   1.000
_cell.length_b   1.000
_cell.length_c   1.000
_cell.angle_alpha   90.00
_cell.angle_beta   90.00
_cell.angle_gamma   90.00
#
_symmetry.space_group_name_H-M   'P 1'
#
loop_
_entity.id
_entity.type
_entity.pdbx_description
1 polymer ?
#
loop_
_entity_poly.entity_id
_entity_poly.type
_entity_poly.pdbx_seq_one_letter_code
_entity_poly.pdbx_strand_id
1 'polypeptide(L)'
;MNNRFQKLTALLALGEISLNAGLFGNKKPFAKLDEDQLQIIEDALKKNDTTALEESLKSAETKVSEVENAVEQALEISGLKAGDSLVASIVLLGETCKQYGESKDRHSLPENSGKEEETDGLIDGYINPNHAHNKILKQIFNGK
;
A
#
# COMPACT_ATOMS: atom_id res chain seq x y z
N MET A 1 -20.54 -16.87 -16.06
CA MET A 1 -21.77 -17.28 -15.36
C MET A 1 -22.82 -16.19 -15.59
N ASN A 2 -23.93 -16.50 -16.26
CA ASN A 2 -25.04 -15.55 -16.38
C ASN A 2 -25.73 -15.46 -15.02
N ASN A 3 -25.55 -14.34 -14.32
CA ASN A 3 -26.16 -14.13 -13.01
C ASN A 3 -27.62 -13.70 -13.23
N ARG A 4 -28.59 -14.51 -12.79
CA ARG A 4 -30.03 -14.30 -13.07
C ARG A 4 -30.61 -13.06 -12.38
N PHE A 5 -29.98 -12.60 -11.29
CA PHE A 5 -30.42 -11.47 -10.46
C PHE A 5 -29.38 -10.35 -10.46
N GLN A 6 -29.18 -9.71 -11.62
CA GLN A 6 -28.10 -8.73 -11.82
C GLN A 6 -28.32 -7.47 -10.97
N LYS A 7 -29.55 -6.94 -10.92
CA LYS A 7 -29.84 -5.70 -10.18
C LYS A 7 -29.78 -5.92 -8.68
N LEU A 8 -30.29 -7.06 -8.20
CA LEU A 8 -30.16 -7.45 -6.80
C LEU A 8 -28.69 -7.62 -6.39
N THR A 9 -27.88 -8.28 -7.24
CA THR A 9 -26.45 -8.47 -7.00
C THR A 9 -25.72 -7.13 -6.93
N ALA A 10 -26.02 -6.21 -7.85
CA ALA A 10 -25.45 -4.87 -7.85
C ALA A 10 -25.81 -4.11 -6.55
N LEU A 11 -27.07 -4.15 -6.12
CA LEU A 11 -27.53 -3.50 -4.89
C LEU A 11 -26.81 -4.04 -3.64
N LEU A 12 -26.63 -5.36 -3.56
CA LEU A 12 -25.90 -6.04 -2.48
C LEU A 12 -24.40 -5.73 -2.48
N ALA A 13 -23.80 -5.50 -3.65
CA ALA A 13 -22.39 -5.14 -3.76
C ALA A 13 -22.13 -3.68 -3.35
N LEU A 14 -23.12 -2.80 -3.53
CA LEU A 14 -23.01 -1.35 -3.29
C LEU A 14 -23.32 -0.92 -1.85
N GLY A 15 -23.97 -1.75 -1.03
CA GLY A 15 -24.36 -1.33 0.32
C GLY A 15 -24.81 -2.44 1.26
N GLU A 16 -25.00 -2.06 2.52
CA GLU A 16 -25.49 -2.94 3.59
C GLU A 16 -27.03 -2.95 3.61
N ILE A 17 -27.65 -4.14 3.53
CA ILE A 17 -29.08 -4.29 3.74
C ILE A 17 -29.37 -4.30 5.24
N SER A 18 -29.79 -3.16 5.77
CA SER A 18 -30.28 -3.04 7.14
C SER A 18 -31.69 -3.63 7.27
N LEU A 19 -31.79 -4.82 7.86
CA LEU A 19 -33.07 -5.44 8.19
C LEU A 19 -33.52 -4.97 9.58
N ASN A 20 -34.57 -4.15 9.65
CA ASN A 20 -35.13 -3.71 10.93
C ASN A 20 -35.88 -4.87 11.61
N ALA A 21 -35.33 -5.40 12.70
CA ALA A 21 -36.06 -6.33 13.57
C ALA A 21 -37.21 -5.56 14.25
N GLY A 22 -38.44 -6.09 14.16
CA GLY A 22 -39.59 -5.52 14.84
C GLY A 22 -39.36 -5.37 16.35
N LEU A 23 -40.02 -4.38 16.95
CA LEU A 23 -39.86 -3.87 18.33
C LEU A 23 -39.94 -4.94 19.46
N PHE A 24 -40.30 -6.18 19.15
CA PHE A 24 -40.47 -7.27 20.10
C PHE A 24 -39.65 -8.51 19.68
N GLY A 25 -38.49 -8.68 20.32
CA GLY A 25 -37.81 -9.97 20.42
C GLY A 25 -36.35 -9.96 19.96
N ASN A 26 -35.49 -10.55 20.78
CA ASN A 26 -34.04 -10.73 20.61
C ASN A 26 -33.63 -11.61 19.40
N LYS A 27 -34.21 -11.40 18.22
CA LYS A 27 -33.88 -12.16 17.00
C LYS A 27 -33.00 -11.30 16.10
N LYS A 28 -31.78 -11.77 15.84
CA LYS A 28 -30.95 -11.26 14.75
C LYS A 28 -31.79 -11.27 13.47
N PRO A 29 -31.89 -10.16 12.75
CA PRO A 29 -32.68 -10.14 11.54
C PRO A 29 -32.01 -11.06 10.50
N PHE A 30 -32.70 -12.13 10.14
CA PHE A 30 -32.24 -13.09 9.15
C PHE A 30 -33.40 -13.32 8.17
N ALA A 31 -33.26 -12.76 6.97
CA ALA A 31 -34.20 -12.97 5.88
C ALA A 31 -33.69 -14.12 5.01
N LYS A 32 -34.43 -15.23 4.98
CA LYS A 32 -34.29 -16.25 3.92
C LYS A 32 -35.35 -15.94 2.88
N LEU A 33 -34.89 -15.63 1.67
CA LEU A 33 -35.75 -15.40 0.52
C LEU A 33 -35.68 -16.62 -0.39
N ASP A 34 -36.84 -17.10 -0.85
CA ASP A 34 -36.91 -18.12 -1.90
C ASP A 34 -36.75 -17.49 -3.30
N GLU A 35 -36.64 -18.33 -4.33
CA GLU A 35 -36.34 -17.88 -5.70
C GLU A 35 -37.44 -16.99 -6.28
N ASP A 36 -38.71 -17.26 -5.94
CA ASP A 36 -39.85 -16.46 -6.39
C ASP A 36 -39.83 -15.07 -5.72
N GLN A 37 -39.48 -15.00 -4.43
CA GLN A 37 -39.30 -13.75 -3.71
C GLN A 37 -38.12 -12.93 -4.25
N LEU A 38 -37.00 -13.58 -4.61
CA LEU A 38 -35.88 -12.92 -5.26
C LEU A 38 -36.26 -12.38 -6.64
N GLN A 39 -37.06 -13.12 -7.41
CA GLN A 39 -37.56 -12.68 -8.71
C GLN A 39 -38.50 -11.47 -8.57
N ILE A 40 -39.36 -11.42 -7.55
CA ILE A 40 -40.22 -10.27 -7.27
C ILE A 40 -39.38 -9.02 -6.97
N ILE A 41 -38.31 -9.16 -6.17
CA ILE A 41 -37.42 -8.02 -5.86
C ILE A 41 -36.68 -7.58 -7.12
N GLU A 42 -36.14 -8.51 -7.91
CA GLU A 42 -35.48 -8.20 -9.18
C GLU A 42 -36.42 -7.49 -10.15
N ASP A 43 -37.68 -7.91 -10.25
CA ASP A 43 -38.67 -7.29 -11.12
C ASP A 43 -39.17 -5.94 -10.60
N ALA A 44 -39.24 -5.77 -9.28
CA ALA A 44 -39.48 -4.46 -8.65
C ALA A 44 -38.30 -3.50 -8.90
N LEU A 45 -37.06 -3.99 -8.81
CA LEU A 45 -35.85 -3.24 -9.16
C LEU A 45 -35.78 -2.92 -10.66
N LYS A 46 -36.34 -3.76 -11.55
CA LYS A 46 -36.48 -3.43 -12.97
C LYS A 46 -37.55 -2.36 -13.24
N LYS A 47 -38.61 -2.32 -12.43
CA LYS A 47 -39.68 -1.33 -12.53
C LYS A 47 -39.28 0.04 -11.96
N ASN A 48 -38.38 0.06 -11.00
CA ASN A 48 -37.81 1.29 -10.46
C ASN A 48 -36.68 1.78 -11.37
N ASP A 49 -36.56 3.11 -11.49
CA ASP A 49 -35.48 3.74 -12.22
C ASP A 49 -34.16 3.52 -11.45
N THR A 50 -33.39 2.51 -11.88
CA THR A 50 -32.07 2.19 -11.32
C THR A 50 -30.92 2.87 -12.07
N THR A 51 -31.22 3.80 -12.98
CA THR A 51 -30.20 4.42 -13.85
C THR A 51 -29.08 5.06 -13.03
N ALA A 52 -29.44 5.72 -11.91
CA ALA A 52 -28.46 6.31 -10.99
C ALA A 52 -27.56 5.27 -10.28
N LEU A 53 -28.07 4.07 -9.96
CA LEU A 53 -27.27 2.99 -9.40
C LEU A 53 -26.34 2.37 -10.45
N GLU A 54 -26.84 2.18 -11.66
CA GLU A 54 -26.05 1.65 -12.77
C GLU A 54 -24.92 2.61 -13.17
N GLU A 55 -25.19 3.92 -13.18
CA GLU A 55 -24.18 4.96 -13.35
C GLU A 55 -23.14 4.95 -12.22
N SER A 56 -23.59 4.81 -10.97
CA SER A 56 -22.69 4.74 -9.81
C SER A 56 -21.79 3.49 -9.85
N LEU A 57 -22.35 2.35 -10.23
CA LEU A 57 -21.60 1.10 -10.39
C LEU A 57 -20.55 1.24 -11.50
N LYS A 58 -20.95 1.75 -12.67
CA LYS A 58 -20.04 1.97 -13.79
C LYS A 58 -18.92 2.96 -13.43
N SER A 59 -19.24 4.01 -12.68
CA SER A 59 -18.23 4.94 -12.17
C SER A 59 -17.25 4.28 -11.21
N ALA A 60 -17.73 3.40 -10.32
CA ALA A 60 -16.88 2.64 -9.42
C ALA A 60 -15.96 1.66 -10.17
N GLU A 61 -16.50 0.94 -11.17
CA GLU A 61 -15.72 0.03 -12.03
C GLU A 61 -14.61 0.78 -12.78
N THR A 62 -14.92 1.94 -13.37
CA THR A 62 -13.91 2.78 -14.05
C THR A 62 -12.80 3.20 -13.08
N LYS A 63 -13.15 3.65 -11.88
CA LYS A 63 -12.14 4.06 -10.87
C LYS A 63 -11.24 2.91 -10.43
N VAL A 64 -11.80 1.70 -10.27
CA VAL A 64 -11.00 0.52 -9.95
C VAL A 64 -10.03 0.21 -11.07
N SER A 65 -10.47 0.25 -12.33
CA SER A 65 -9.60 0.04 -13.48
C SER A 65 -8.51 1.12 -13.62
N GLU A 66 -8.83 2.39 -13.33
CA GLU A 66 -7.83 3.47 -13.27
C GLU A 66 -6.75 3.19 -12.21
N VAL A 67 -7.15 2.70 -11.03
CA VAL A 67 -6.21 2.32 -9.95
C VAL A 67 -5.36 1.12 -10.36
N GLU A 68 -5.95 0.09 -10.97
CA GLU A 68 -5.23 -1.07 -11.49
C GLU A 68 -4.14 -0.67 -12.48
N ASN A 69 -4.50 0.17 -13.46
CA ASN A 69 -3.57 0.70 -14.46
C ASN A 69 -2.45 1.55 -13.82
N ALA A 70 -2.77 2.34 -12.80
CA ALA A 70 -1.77 3.15 -12.09
C ALA A 70 -0.78 2.28 -11.30
N VAL A 71 -1.27 1.23 -10.65
CA VAL A 71 -0.42 0.27 -9.93
C VAL A 71 0.47 -0.51 -10.89
N GLU A 72 -0.07 -0.95 -12.04
CA GLU A 72 0.71 -1.66 -13.06
C GLU A 72 1.85 -0.79 -13.61
N GLN A 73 1.56 0.46 -13.95
CA GLN A 73 2.59 1.42 -14.38
C GLN A 73 3.66 1.66 -13.29
N ALA A 74 3.24 1.79 -12.03
CA ALA A 74 4.18 2.02 -10.94
C ALA A 74 5.10 0.80 -10.69
N LEU A 75 4.57 -0.41 -10.84
CA LEU A 75 5.36 -1.65 -10.78
C LEU A 75 6.35 -1.73 -11.94
N GLU A 76 5.92 -1.40 -13.16
CA GLU A 76 6.77 -1.40 -14.36
C GLU A 76 7.94 -0.41 -14.22
N ILE A 77 7.65 0.82 -13.78
CA ILE A 77 8.67 1.85 -13.50
C ILE A 77 9.67 1.37 -12.44
N SER A 78 9.16 0.64 -11.44
CA SER A 78 9.98 0.11 -10.34
C SER A 78 10.70 -1.20 -10.69
N GLY A 79 10.49 -1.75 -11.90
CA GLY A 79 11.06 -3.04 -12.32
C GLY A 79 10.51 -4.25 -11.55
N LEU A 80 9.35 -4.11 -10.93
CA LEU A 80 8.71 -5.13 -10.09
C LEU A 80 7.69 -5.94 -10.89
N LYS A 81 7.52 -7.20 -10.53
CA LYS A 81 6.44 -8.04 -11.06
C LYS A 81 5.18 -7.86 -10.23
N ALA A 82 4.03 -7.83 -10.90
CA ALA A 82 2.72 -7.84 -10.23
C ALA A 82 2.57 -9.07 -9.33
N GLY A 83 1.96 -8.86 -8.16
CA GLY A 83 1.59 -9.96 -7.26
C GLY A 83 0.30 -10.65 -7.71
N ASP A 84 -0.12 -11.67 -6.96
CA ASP A 84 -1.30 -12.50 -7.28
C ASP A 84 -2.64 -11.73 -7.24
N SER A 85 -2.64 -10.50 -6.72
CA SER A 85 -3.80 -9.61 -6.67
C SER A 85 -3.38 -8.15 -6.65
N LEU A 86 -4.30 -7.23 -6.98
CA LEU A 86 -4.08 -5.78 -6.87
C LEU A 86 -3.62 -5.36 -5.47
N VAL A 87 -4.21 -5.94 -4.42
CA VAL A 87 -3.83 -5.65 -3.03
C VAL A 87 -2.38 -6.09 -2.75
N ALA A 88 -1.99 -7.28 -3.21
CA ALA A 88 -0.62 -7.75 -3.06
C ALA A 88 0.38 -6.85 -3.80
N SER A 89 0.03 -6.40 -5.01
CA SER A 89 0.82 -5.44 -5.79
C SER A 89 0.98 -4.08 -5.10
N ILE A 90 -0.08 -3.56 -4.47
CA ILE A 90 -0.02 -2.30 -3.70
C ILE A 90 0.89 -2.45 -2.48
N VAL A 91 0.78 -3.56 -1.74
CA VAL A 91 1.63 -3.84 -0.58
C VAL A 91 3.09 -3.93 -1.01
N LEU A 92 3.39 -4.68 -2.07
CA LEU A 92 4.74 -4.81 -2.62
C LEU A 92 5.32 -3.43 -2.97
N LEU A 93 4.55 -2.59 -3.68
CA LEU A 93 4.96 -1.24 -4.04
C LEU A 93 5.26 -0.40 -2.78
N GLY A 94 4.43 -0.50 -1.74
CA GLY A 94 4.62 0.18 -0.46
C GLY A 94 5.90 -0.26 0.26
N GLU A 95 6.18 -1.57 0.28
CA GLU A 95 7.41 -2.13 0.86
C GLU A 95 8.65 -1.66 0.10
N THR A 96 8.61 -1.65 -1.24
CA THR A 96 9.72 -1.15 -2.06
C THR A 96 9.93 0.36 -1.88
N CYS A 97 8.87 1.15 -1.82
CA CYS A 97 8.97 2.58 -1.51
C CYS A 97 9.64 2.83 -0.15
N LYS A 98 9.31 2.02 0.87
CA LYS A 98 9.98 2.08 2.18
C LYS A 98 11.47 1.75 2.07
N GLN A 99 11.83 0.67 1.36
CA GLN A 99 13.23 0.29 1.14
C GLN A 99 14.03 1.41 0.46
N TYR A 100 13.48 2.03 -0.58
CA TYR A 100 14.12 3.17 -1.25
C TYR A 100 14.25 4.40 -0.34
N GLY A 101 13.26 4.65 0.52
CA GLY A 101 13.30 5.71 1.53
C GLY A 101 14.35 5.48 2.61
N GLU A 102 14.56 4.23 3.02
CA GLU A 102 15.55 3.82 4.04
C GLU A 102 16.97 3.65 3.47
N SER A 103 17.12 3.57 2.13
CA SER A 103 18.45 3.38 1.52
C SER A 103 19.35 4.59 1.76
N LYS A 104 20.50 4.33 2.40
CA LYS A 104 21.54 5.34 2.70
C LYS A 104 22.45 5.66 1.51
N ASP A 105 22.26 4.99 0.37
CA ASP A 105 23.02 5.16 -0.89
C ASP A 105 22.63 6.41 -1.70
N ARG A 106 21.77 7.27 -1.14
CA ARG A 106 21.77 8.67 -1.54
C ARG A 106 23.15 9.22 -1.20
N HIS A 107 23.70 10.14 -1.97
CA HIS A 107 24.90 10.91 -1.59
C HIS A 107 24.63 11.74 -0.33
N SER A 108 24.41 11.04 0.78
CA SER A 108 24.06 11.54 2.07
C SER A 108 25.35 12.08 2.63
N LEU A 109 25.28 13.35 3.01
CA LEU A 109 26.29 13.97 3.83
C LEU A 109 26.66 13.00 4.95
N PRO A 110 27.95 12.91 5.33
CA PRO A 110 28.38 12.02 6.39
C PRO A 110 27.45 12.15 7.60
N GLU A 111 27.00 11.03 8.15
CA GLU A 111 26.14 11.02 9.32
C GLU A 111 26.84 11.76 10.46
N ASN A 112 26.46 13.02 10.67
CA ASN A 112 26.98 13.82 11.76
C ASN A 112 26.24 13.41 13.04
N SER A 113 26.78 12.38 13.71
CA SER A 113 26.29 11.90 15.01
C SER A 113 26.64 12.84 16.17
N GLY A 114 27.33 13.96 15.90
CA GLY A 114 27.87 14.87 16.92
C GLY A 114 28.97 14.25 17.77
N LYS A 115 29.46 13.05 17.40
CA LYS A 115 30.60 12.37 18.03
C LYS A 115 31.68 12.18 16.96
N GLU A 116 32.91 12.52 17.29
CA GLU A 116 34.04 12.23 16.41
C GLU A 116 34.21 10.70 16.35
N GLU A 117 34.14 10.13 15.15
CA GLU A 117 34.53 8.74 14.94
C GLU A 117 36.06 8.66 14.88
N GLU A 118 36.63 7.64 15.51
CA GLU A 118 38.08 7.40 15.47
C GLU A 118 38.49 7.19 14.00
N THR A 119 39.06 8.23 13.41
CA THR A 119 39.53 8.21 12.02
C THR A 119 40.92 7.57 11.99
N ASP A 120 41.17 6.70 11.03
CA ASP A 120 42.44 5.97 10.92
C ASP A 120 43.64 6.94 10.90
N GLY A 121 44.53 6.80 11.89
CA GLY A 121 45.68 7.69 12.10
C GLY A 121 45.47 8.85 13.10
N LEU A 122 44.29 8.98 13.71
CA LEU A 122 44.02 9.91 14.82
C LEU A 122 43.71 9.15 16.12
N ILE A 123 44.11 9.72 17.26
CA ILE A 123 43.66 9.33 18.60
C ILE A 123 43.06 10.59 19.22
N ASP A 124 41.77 10.55 19.59
CA ASP A 124 41.07 11.67 20.23
C ASP A 124 41.17 12.99 19.43
N GLY A 125 40.99 12.92 18.11
CA GLY A 125 41.11 14.07 17.20
C GLY A 125 42.56 14.55 16.94
N TYR A 126 43.56 14.00 17.62
CA TYR A 126 44.97 14.34 17.44
C TYR A 126 45.73 13.31 16.61
N ILE A 127 46.74 13.76 15.86
CA ILE A 127 47.63 12.89 15.08
C ILE A 127 48.20 11.79 15.97
N ASN A 128 47.90 10.52 15.65
CA ASN A 128 48.44 9.37 16.36
C ASN A 128 49.96 9.29 16.10
N PRO A 129 50.83 9.58 17.10
CA PRO A 129 52.28 9.64 16.88
C PRO A 129 52.93 8.27 16.65
N ASN A 130 52.15 7.19 16.79
CA ASN A 130 52.58 5.81 16.64
C ASN A 130 52.04 5.17 15.37
N HIS A 131 51.18 5.87 14.62
CA HIS A 131 50.71 5.45 13.31
C HIS A 131 51.87 5.39 12.30
N ALA A 132 51.85 4.41 11.40
CA ALA A 132 52.98 4.12 10.50
C ALA A 132 53.41 5.34 9.67
N HIS A 133 52.44 6.13 9.20
CA HIS A 133 52.70 7.35 8.43
C HIS A 133 53.33 8.48 9.28
N ASN A 134 52.95 8.56 10.56
CA ASN A 134 53.37 9.63 11.47
C ASN A 134 54.73 9.34 12.14
N LYS A 135 55.20 8.08 12.08
CA LYS A 135 56.57 7.71 12.46
C LYS A 135 57.62 8.40 11.58
N ILE A 136 57.30 8.68 10.31
CA ILE A 136 58.19 9.40 9.39
C ILE A 136 58.39 10.84 9.89
N LEU A 137 57.33 11.50 10.38
CA LEU A 137 57.44 12.83 10.98
C LEU A 137 58.34 12.83 12.22
N LYS A 138 58.24 11.83 13.10
CA LYS A 138 59.17 11.67 14.24
C LYS A 138 60.63 11.56 13.80
N GLN A 139 60.93 10.87 12.69
CA GLN A 139 62.29 10.74 12.18
C GLN A 139 62.83 12.07 11.62
N ILE A 140 61.98 12.87 10.98
CA ILE A 140 62.36 14.18 10.43
C ILE A 140 62.58 15.22 11.54
N PHE A 141 61.74 15.23 12.59
CA PHE A 141 61.83 16.21 13.68
C PHE A 141 62.84 15.84 14.79
N ASN A 142 63.17 14.55 14.97
CA ASN A 142 64.21 14.12 15.91
C ASN A 142 65.60 13.93 15.27
N GLY A 143 65.71 14.11 13.96
CA GLY A 143 66.99 14.12 13.24
C GLY A 143 67.67 15.49 13.34
N LYS A 144 68.39 15.72 14.43
CA LYS A 144 69.67 16.45 14.35
C LYS A 144 70.76 15.48 13.92
#